data_AF-A0A975C7R8-F1
#
_entry.id   AF-A0A975C7R8-F1
#
_cell.length_a   1.000
_cell.length_b   1.000
_cell.length_c   1.000
_cell.angle_alpha   90.00
_cell.angle_beta   90.00
_cell.angle_gamma   90.00
#
_symmetry.space_group_name_H-M   'P 1'
#
loop_
_entity.id
_entity.type
_entity.pdbx_description
1 polymer ?
#
loop_
_entity_poly.entity_id
_entity_poly.type
_entity_poly.pdbx_seq_one_letter_code
_entity_poly.pdbx_strand_id
1 'polypeptide(L)'
;MKKRLKQQNKGYTRIIVQWLPAVIACLLVFIVPPIAIAVILAYFTAPFLHAIRAIFKLPLSLSTLIVMLVFLFLFSTFTLMTLHGLMDTVPTIERHILPFTENTDLTGKVFSFLEEKVVQYGQMLLEHAVSFLSKLFQQLFNLFLFLVAYFFALRESGKDRFWFLLYFPVSMRSSARRVFTKSGELIGTFLFVEARLFLATYIILSIGFSLLRFEAPLGSAFLVSLIDSLPFLGIGLFLLPMAAFFIYTNQLTVGISLLLLYIFILVTRQMLESYFYASTFRLKPIHAFIVTACSVYLFGLAGILLTPFLLFAALKVKEHPLFNG
;
A
#
# COMPACT_ATOMS: atom_id res chain seq x y z
N MET A 1 29.12 36.99 29.52
CA MET A 1 28.97 35.58 29.10
C MET A 1 27.83 34.82 29.81
N LYS A 2 27.77 34.76 31.15
CA LYS A 2 26.72 34.03 31.91
C LYS A 2 25.25 34.44 31.62
N LYS A 3 24.96 35.72 31.35
CA LYS A 3 23.59 36.18 31.00
C LYS A 3 23.11 35.69 29.62
N ARG A 4 24.00 35.61 28.62
CA ARG A 4 23.66 35.10 27.27
C ARG A 4 23.37 33.59 27.30
N LEU A 5 24.17 32.82 28.04
CA LEU A 5 23.93 31.37 28.25
C LEU A 5 22.61 31.10 28.99
N LYS A 6 22.24 31.92 29.99
CA LYS A 6 20.94 31.81 30.69
C LYS A 6 19.74 32.16 29.79
N GLN A 7 19.90 33.10 28.87
CA GLN A 7 18.85 33.47 27.89
C GLN A 7 18.68 32.39 26.81
N GLN A 8 19.79 31.82 26.33
CA GLN A 8 19.77 30.69 25.38
C GLN A 8 19.10 29.46 26.00
N ASN A 9 19.46 29.11 27.25
CA ASN A 9 18.93 27.93 27.93
C ASN A 9 17.43 28.06 28.30
N LYS A 10 16.94 29.29 28.54
CA LYS A 10 15.50 29.59 28.68
C LYS A 10 14.73 29.44 27.36
N GLY A 11 15.38 29.68 26.22
CA GLY A 11 14.80 29.44 24.89
C GLY A 11 14.64 27.94 24.60
N TYR A 12 15.69 27.15 24.83
CA TYR A 12 15.66 25.70 24.63
C TYR A 12 14.63 24.99 25.51
N THR A 13 14.53 25.32 26.80
CA THR A 13 13.52 24.74 27.70
C THR A 13 12.09 25.10 27.30
N ARG A 14 11.83 26.33 26.81
CA ARG A 14 10.50 26.71 26.29
C ARG A 14 10.13 25.95 25.03
N ILE A 15 11.09 25.74 24.13
CA ILE A 15 10.88 24.94 22.91
C ILE A 15 10.62 23.49 23.29
N ILE A 16 11.46 22.86 24.12
CA ILE A 16 11.28 21.45 24.51
C ILE A 16 9.92 21.22 25.20
N VAL A 17 9.50 22.10 26.13
CA VAL A 17 8.21 21.97 26.83
C VAL A 17 7.01 22.16 25.89
N GLN A 18 7.13 23.00 24.86
CA GLN A 18 6.08 23.16 23.84
C GLN A 18 5.97 21.93 22.93
N TRP A 19 7.08 21.23 22.69
CA TRP A 19 7.13 20.09 21.77
C TRP A 19 6.87 18.76 22.47
N LEU A 20 7.04 18.68 23.79
CA LEU A 20 6.80 17.49 24.59
C LEU A 20 5.42 16.85 24.33
N PRO A 21 4.29 17.59 24.34
CA PRO A 21 2.97 16.99 24.09
C PRO A 21 2.81 16.46 22.67
N ALA A 22 3.42 17.13 21.69
CA ALA A 22 3.37 16.75 20.28
C ALA A 22 4.19 15.49 20.02
N VAL A 23 5.38 15.41 20.62
CA VAL A 23 6.26 14.25 20.56
C VAL A 23 5.59 13.08 21.26
N ILE A 24 5.02 13.27 22.46
CA ILE A 24 4.28 12.23 23.18
C ILE A 24 3.07 11.75 22.37
N ALA A 25 2.28 12.64 21.78
CA ALA A 25 1.14 12.26 20.94
C ALA A 25 1.60 11.47 19.70
N CYS A 26 2.67 11.89 19.03
CA CYS A 26 3.22 11.19 17.88
C CYS A 26 3.77 9.81 18.26
N LEU A 27 4.44 9.71 19.41
CA LEU A 27 5.00 8.46 19.94
C LEU A 27 3.88 7.51 20.39
N LEU A 28 2.81 8.00 21.00
CA LEU A 28 1.62 7.22 21.36
C LEU A 28 0.89 6.67 20.13
N VAL A 29 0.75 7.49 19.09
CA VAL A 29 0.18 7.05 17.81
C VAL A 29 1.05 5.96 17.18
N PHE A 30 2.37 6.06 17.29
CA PHE A 30 3.30 5.02 16.81
C PHE A 30 3.26 3.73 17.66
N ILE A 31 3.04 3.83 18.97
CA ILE A 31 2.89 2.67 19.89
C ILE A 31 1.61 1.88 19.60
N VAL A 32 0.57 2.52 19.04
CA VAL A 32 -0.68 1.85 18.65
C VAL A 32 -0.87 1.93 17.13
N PRO A 33 -0.18 1.07 16.34
CA PRO A 33 -0.21 1.10 14.88
C PRO A 33 -1.62 1.13 14.26
N PRO A 34 -2.63 0.38 14.78
CA PRO A 34 -3.98 0.43 14.23
C PRO A 34 -4.60 1.83 14.22
N ILE A 35 -4.35 2.63 15.27
CA ILE A 35 -4.90 3.98 15.40
C ILE A 35 -4.20 4.93 14.42
N ALA A 36 -2.87 4.84 14.30
CA ALA A 36 -2.10 5.65 13.34
C ALA A 36 -2.59 5.43 11.91
N ILE A 37 -2.70 4.17 11.52
CA ILE A 37 -3.13 3.77 10.17
C ILE A 37 -4.56 4.26 9.93
N ALA A 38 -5.45 4.14 10.92
CA ALA A 38 -6.82 4.65 10.83
C ALA A 38 -6.89 6.16 10.58
N VAL A 39 -6.09 6.97 11.29
CA VAL A 39 -6.08 8.44 11.10
C VAL A 39 -5.52 8.82 9.72
N ILE A 40 -4.43 8.18 9.31
CA ILE A 40 -3.84 8.41 7.98
C ILE A 40 -4.83 8.02 6.89
N LEU A 41 -5.42 6.84 6.99
CA LEU A 41 -6.40 6.36 6.02
C LEU A 41 -7.62 7.28 5.96
N ALA A 42 -8.13 7.73 7.11
CA ALA A 42 -9.25 8.67 7.19
C ALA A 42 -8.97 10.01 6.47
N TYR A 43 -7.74 10.53 6.57
CA TYR A 43 -7.32 11.73 5.83
C TYR A 43 -7.42 11.55 4.30
N PHE A 44 -7.13 10.35 3.80
CA PHE A 44 -7.20 10.01 2.39
C PHE A 44 -8.61 9.64 1.92
N THR A 45 -9.43 9.04 2.79
CA THR A 45 -10.80 8.63 2.44
C THR A 45 -11.83 9.74 2.66
N ALA A 46 -11.48 10.84 3.34
CA ALA A 46 -12.34 12.00 3.54
C ALA A 46 -12.93 12.61 2.22
N PRO A 47 -12.18 12.75 1.11
CA PRO A 47 -12.76 13.21 -0.16
C PRO A 47 -13.90 12.31 -0.66
N PHE A 48 -13.78 10.98 -0.51
CA PHE A 48 -14.84 10.04 -0.85
C PHE A 48 -16.05 10.19 0.07
N LEU A 49 -15.84 10.44 1.36
CA LEU A 49 -16.92 10.75 2.30
C LEU A 49 -17.72 11.99 1.84
N HIS A 50 -17.03 13.06 1.44
CA HIS A 50 -17.68 14.26 0.91
C HIS A 50 -18.42 13.98 -0.41
N ALA A 51 -17.85 13.16 -1.30
CA ALA A 51 -18.50 12.76 -2.55
C ALA A 51 -19.80 11.98 -2.29
N ILE A 52 -19.77 10.96 -1.43
CA ILE A 52 -20.98 10.19 -1.05
C ILE A 52 -22.01 11.11 -0.39
N ARG A 53 -21.59 12.02 0.48
CA ARG A 53 -22.49 12.97 1.13
C ARG A 53 -23.11 13.96 0.13
N ALA A 54 -22.36 14.42 -0.87
CA ALA A 54 -22.87 15.32 -1.90
C ALA A 54 -23.90 14.63 -2.81
N ILE A 55 -23.65 13.35 -3.17
CA ILE A 55 -24.54 12.57 -4.04
C ILE A 55 -25.82 12.15 -3.30
N PHE A 56 -25.68 11.57 -2.11
CA PHE A 56 -26.80 10.96 -1.38
C PHE A 56 -27.45 11.87 -0.32
N LYS A 57 -26.89 13.05 -0.04
CA LYS A 57 -27.38 14.02 0.96
C LYS A 57 -27.62 13.43 2.37
N LEU A 58 -26.86 12.40 2.73
CA LEU A 58 -27.00 11.68 3.99
C LEU A 58 -26.37 12.44 5.19
N PRO A 59 -26.81 12.15 6.43
CA PRO A 59 -26.13 12.64 7.63
C PRO A 59 -24.74 12.03 7.74
N LEU A 60 -23.81 12.79 8.34
CA LEU A 60 -22.38 12.47 8.39
C LEU A 60 -22.09 11.05 8.87
N SER A 61 -22.76 10.61 9.95
CA SER A 61 -22.54 9.28 10.53
C SER A 61 -22.93 8.13 9.59
N LEU A 62 -23.99 8.30 8.78
CA LEU A 62 -24.39 7.28 7.80
C LEU A 62 -23.41 7.24 6.63
N SER A 63 -23.00 8.40 6.12
CA SER A 63 -21.98 8.46 5.06
C SER A 63 -20.66 7.83 5.51
N THR A 64 -20.23 8.03 6.77
CA THR A 64 -19.02 7.39 7.30
C THR A 64 -19.15 5.88 7.39
N LEU A 65 -20.32 5.36 7.79
CA LEU A 65 -20.56 3.91 7.82
C LEU A 65 -20.53 3.33 6.41
N ILE A 66 -21.15 4.00 5.43
CA ILE A 66 -21.14 3.55 4.02
C ILE A 66 -19.71 3.48 3.49
N VAL A 67 -18.90 4.53 3.66
CA VAL A 67 -17.48 4.52 3.23
C VAL A 67 -16.72 3.40 3.91
N MET A 68 -16.94 3.19 5.21
CA MET A 68 -16.29 2.12 5.96
C MET A 68 -16.69 0.73 5.47
N LEU A 69 -17.97 0.51 5.18
CA LEU A 69 -18.48 -0.75 4.64
C LEU A 69 -17.94 -1.02 3.23
N VAL A 70 -17.86 -0.01 2.36
CA VAL A 70 -17.25 -0.14 1.04
C VAL A 70 -15.77 -0.52 1.16
N PHE A 71 -15.02 0.13 2.07
CA PHE A 71 -13.62 -0.20 2.29
C PHE A 71 -13.43 -1.62 2.84
N LEU A 72 -14.27 -2.04 3.79
CA LEU A 72 -14.28 -3.40 4.32
C LEU A 72 -14.61 -4.44 3.24
N PHE A 73 -15.57 -4.13 2.36
CA PHE A 73 -15.93 -5.00 1.24
C PHE A 73 -14.76 -5.16 0.29
N LEU A 74 -14.11 -4.07 -0.13
CA LEU A 74 -12.93 -4.10 -1.00
C LEU A 74 -11.76 -4.87 -0.36
N PHE A 75 -11.54 -4.71 0.95
CA PHE A 75 -10.50 -5.44 1.65
C PHE A 75 -10.82 -6.94 1.70
N SER A 76 -12.07 -7.30 2.02
CA SER A 76 -12.54 -8.68 2.07
C SER A 76 -12.39 -9.38 0.71
N THR A 77 -12.84 -8.74 -0.38
CA THR A 77 -12.71 -9.32 -1.74
C THR A 77 -11.26 -9.51 -2.13
N PHE A 78 -10.37 -8.57 -1.81
CA PHE A 78 -8.93 -8.72 -2.03
C PHE A 78 -8.34 -9.89 -1.25
N THR A 79 -8.71 -10.06 0.03
CA THR A 79 -8.25 -11.20 0.83
C THR A 79 -8.75 -12.55 0.31
N LEU A 80 -9.99 -12.61 -0.18
CA LEU A 80 -10.55 -13.83 -0.79
C LEU A 80 -9.86 -14.15 -2.12
N MET A 81 -9.60 -13.14 -2.96
CA MET A 81 -8.87 -13.33 -4.21
C MET A 81 -7.44 -13.86 -3.98
N THR A 82 -6.73 -13.32 -3.00
CA THR A 82 -5.38 -13.79 -2.66
C THR A 82 -5.37 -15.20 -2.06
N LEU A 83 -6.36 -15.53 -1.22
CA LEU A 83 -6.53 -16.89 -0.68
C LEU A 83 -6.84 -17.92 -1.76
N HIS A 84 -7.79 -17.62 -2.67
CA HIS A 84 -8.08 -18.51 -3.79
C HIS A 84 -6.85 -18.69 -4.70
N GLY A 85 -6.14 -17.61 -5.03
CA GLY A 85 -4.90 -17.71 -5.81
C GLY A 85 -3.82 -18.58 -5.14
N LEU A 86 -3.76 -18.59 -3.80
CA LEU A 86 -2.89 -19.51 -3.07
C LEU A 86 -3.42 -20.95 -3.11
N MET A 87 -4.72 -21.15 -2.90
CA MET A 87 -5.34 -22.48 -2.93
C MET A 87 -5.25 -23.16 -4.29
N ASP A 88 -5.21 -22.41 -5.40
CA ASP A 88 -5.03 -22.98 -6.74
C ASP A 88 -3.56 -23.36 -7.03
N THR A 89 -2.60 -22.71 -6.37
CA THR A 89 -1.17 -22.97 -6.58
C THR A 89 -0.63 -24.14 -5.75
N VAL A 90 -1.17 -24.38 -4.55
CA VAL A 90 -0.81 -25.52 -3.69
C VAL A 90 -0.95 -26.90 -4.38
N PRO A 91 -2.08 -27.27 -5.02
CA PRO A 91 -2.21 -28.57 -5.68
C PRO A 91 -1.34 -28.71 -6.95
N THR A 92 -0.87 -27.60 -7.52
CA THR A 92 0.06 -27.62 -8.66
C THR A 92 1.48 -28.00 -8.21
N ILE A 93 1.87 -27.56 -7.00
CA ILE A 93 3.12 -27.95 -6.34
C ILE A 93 3.02 -29.41 -5.86
N GLU A 94 1.88 -29.82 -5.32
CA GLU A 94 1.64 -31.20 -4.87
C GLU A 94 1.77 -32.21 -6.03
N ARG A 95 1.20 -31.92 -7.20
CA ARG A 95 1.33 -32.76 -8.41
C ARG A 95 2.77 -32.91 -8.94
N HIS A 96 3.69 -32.00 -8.61
CA HIS A 96 5.09 -32.09 -9.02
C HIS A 96 6.00 -32.75 -7.97
N ILE A 97 5.52 -32.96 -6.74
CA ILE A 97 6.29 -33.58 -5.63
C ILE A 97 5.87 -35.04 -5.40
N LEU A 98 4.64 -35.41 -5.78
CA LEU A 98 4.11 -36.78 -5.69
C LEU A 98 4.92 -37.89 -6.39
N PRO A 99 5.66 -37.68 -7.52
CA PRO A 99 6.41 -38.77 -8.14
C PRO A 99 7.74 -39.13 -7.45
N PHE A 100 8.12 -38.43 -6.36
CA PHE A 100 9.38 -38.69 -5.63
C PHE A 100 9.23 -39.56 -4.37
N THR A 101 8.03 -40.04 -4.05
CA THR A 101 7.80 -40.87 -2.84
C THR A 101 7.06 -42.16 -3.20
N GLU A 102 7.68 -43.01 -4.01
CA GLU A 102 7.27 -44.42 -4.12
C GLU A 102 8.42 -45.34 -3.73
N ASN A 103 8.07 -46.24 -2.80
CA ASN A 103 8.76 -47.46 -2.38
C ASN A 103 9.53 -47.37 -1.05
N THR A 104 8.88 -47.81 0.03
CA THR A 104 9.28 -49.05 0.73
C THR A 104 8.30 -49.43 1.86
N ASP A 105 8.01 -50.74 1.87
CA ASP A 105 7.34 -51.61 2.84
C ASP A 105 6.82 -51.03 4.19
N LEU A 106 5.50 -51.09 4.38
CA LEU A 106 4.72 -50.07 5.11
C LEU A 106 4.11 -50.52 6.44
N THR A 107 4.22 -51.78 6.89
CA THR A 107 3.33 -52.23 7.98
C THR A 107 4.03 -52.33 9.35
N GLY A 108 5.32 -52.67 9.40
CA GLY A 108 6.06 -52.84 10.66
C GLY A 108 6.75 -51.55 11.17
N LYS A 109 7.34 -50.75 10.28
CA LYS A 109 7.97 -49.46 10.64
C LYS A 109 6.93 -48.38 10.97
N VAL A 110 5.72 -48.50 10.43
CA VAL A 110 4.65 -47.52 10.62
C VAL A 110 4.13 -47.52 12.04
N PHE A 111 4.03 -48.66 12.74
CA PHE A 111 3.50 -48.65 14.11
C PHE A 111 4.41 -47.93 15.12
N SER A 112 5.72 -48.18 15.09
CA SER A 112 6.67 -47.49 15.99
C SER A 112 6.92 -46.03 15.58
N PHE A 113 6.88 -45.72 14.28
CA PHE A 113 7.01 -44.35 13.78
C PHE A 113 5.74 -43.53 14.04
N LEU A 114 4.55 -44.15 14.00
CA LEU A 114 3.28 -43.51 14.36
C LEU A 114 3.21 -43.19 15.84
N GLU A 115 3.69 -44.05 16.75
CA GLU A 115 3.61 -43.77 18.18
C GLU A 115 4.48 -42.57 18.58
N GLU A 116 5.71 -42.49 18.07
CA GLU A 116 6.64 -41.38 18.31
C GLU A 116 6.20 -40.09 17.57
N LYS A 117 5.69 -40.20 16.35
CA LYS A 117 5.20 -39.07 15.55
C LYS A 117 3.83 -38.56 15.99
N VAL A 118 2.93 -39.39 16.52
CA VAL A 118 1.60 -38.95 17.00
C VAL A 118 1.74 -38.08 18.24
N VAL A 119 2.67 -38.38 19.15
CA VAL A 119 2.95 -37.53 20.31
C VAL A 119 3.64 -36.23 19.87
N GLN A 120 4.64 -36.32 18.97
CA GLN A 120 5.37 -35.15 18.47
C GLN A 120 4.48 -34.21 17.62
N TYR A 121 3.70 -34.76 16.68
CA TYR A 121 2.74 -33.98 15.89
C TYR A 121 1.52 -33.58 16.69
N GLY A 122 1.11 -34.35 17.71
CA GLY A 122 0.05 -33.97 18.63
C GLY A 122 0.40 -32.71 19.42
N GLN A 123 1.62 -32.64 19.97
CA GLN A 123 2.13 -31.45 20.65
C GLN A 123 2.32 -30.27 19.69
N MET A 124 2.90 -30.50 18.51
CA MET A 124 3.07 -29.47 17.49
C MET A 124 1.74 -28.91 16.98
N LEU A 125 0.72 -29.76 16.79
CA LEU A 125 -0.64 -29.37 16.41
C LEU A 125 -1.30 -28.56 17.53
N LEU A 126 -1.10 -28.95 18.79
CA LEU A 126 -1.65 -28.20 19.92
C LEU A 126 -1.02 -26.82 20.03
N GLU A 127 0.31 -26.71 19.89
CA GLU A 127 1.04 -25.44 19.87
C GLU A 127 0.64 -24.56 18.68
N HIS A 128 0.48 -25.15 17.48
CA HIS A 128 -0.01 -24.42 16.30
C HIS A 128 -1.46 -23.99 16.46
N ALA A 129 -2.34 -24.81 17.04
CA ALA A 129 -3.73 -24.47 17.30
C ALA A 129 -3.84 -23.34 18.33
N VAL A 130 -3.09 -23.42 19.44
CA VAL A 130 -3.06 -22.39 20.49
C VAL A 130 -2.46 -21.09 19.95
N SER A 131 -1.36 -21.17 19.20
CA SER A 131 -0.74 -19.98 18.60
C SER A 131 -1.57 -19.38 17.45
N PHE A 132 -2.30 -20.20 16.70
CA PHE A 132 -3.26 -19.73 15.71
C PHE A 132 -4.43 -19.03 16.38
N LEU A 133 -5.00 -19.63 17.43
CA LEU A 133 -6.10 -19.04 18.19
C LEU A 133 -5.69 -17.71 18.82
N SER A 134 -4.51 -17.64 19.43
CA SER A 134 -4.01 -16.40 20.02
C SER A 134 -3.75 -15.32 18.96
N LYS A 135 -3.13 -15.67 17.83
CA LYS A 135 -2.95 -14.76 16.69
C LYS A 135 -4.28 -14.29 16.11
N LEU A 136 -5.27 -15.18 15.97
CA LEU A 136 -6.61 -14.82 15.51
C LEU A 136 -7.27 -13.81 16.45
N PHE A 137 -7.27 -14.08 17.76
CA PHE A 137 -7.84 -13.16 18.74
C PHE A 137 -7.12 -11.80 18.72
N GLN A 138 -5.78 -11.80 18.66
CA GLN A 138 -5.00 -10.58 18.57
C GLN A 138 -5.34 -9.79 17.28
N GLN A 139 -5.50 -10.47 16.15
CA GLN A 139 -5.82 -9.84 14.88
C GLN A 139 -7.25 -9.29 14.85
N LEU A 140 -8.22 -10.02 15.42
CA LEU A 140 -9.60 -9.56 15.57
C LEU A 140 -9.67 -8.33 16.47
N PHE A 141 -8.92 -8.31 17.57
CA PHE A 141 -8.85 -7.15 18.46
C PHE A 141 -8.20 -5.94 17.77
N ASN A 142 -7.10 -6.15 17.05
CA ASN A 142 -6.47 -5.09 16.25
C ASN A 142 -7.40 -4.54 15.17
N LEU A 143 -8.17 -5.41 14.50
CA LEU A 143 -9.17 -5.03 13.51
C LEU A 143 -10.29 -4.22 14.16
N PHE A 144 -10.80 -4.65 15.31
CA PHE A 144 -11.82 -3.94 16.07
C PHE A 144 -11.34 -2.53 16.46
N LEU A 145 -10.14 -2.42 17.04
CA LEU A 145 -9.55 -1.12 17.39
C LEU A 145 -9.36 -0.23 16.15
N PHE A 146 -8.86 -0.80 15.05
CA PHE A 146 -8.72 -0.10 13.78
C PHE A 146 -10.06 0.43 13.29
N LEU A 147 -11.13 -0.38 13.28
CA LEU A 147 -12.44 0.03 12.80
C LEU A 147 -13.06 1.14 13.64
N VAL A 148 -12.98 1.03 14.97
CA VAL A 148 -13.46 2.07 15.88
C VAL A 148 -12.68 3.37 15.66
N ALA A 149 -11.35 3.30 15.63
CA ALA A 149 -10.50 4.45 15.38
C ALA A 149 -10.76 5.08 14.00
N TYR A 150 -10.94 4.25 12.97
CA TYR A 150 -11.20 4.68 11.60
C TYR A 150 -12.55 5.36 11.47
N PHE A 151 -13.59 4.82 12.10
CA PHE A 151 -14.91 5.45 12.14
C PHE A 151 -14.84 6.86 12.75
N PHE A 152 -14.24 7.00 13.93
CA PHE A 152 -14.13 8.31 14.59
C PHE A 152 -13.22 9.27 13.82
N ALA A 153 -12.07 8.81 13.34
CA ALA A 153 -11.14 9.62 12.58
C ALA A 153 -11.75 10.09 11.25
N LEU A 154 -12.48 9.23 10.55
CA LEU A 154 -13.15 9.58 9.29
C LEU A 154 -14.30 10.56 9.52
N ARG A 155 -15.09 10.36 10.58
CA ARG A 155 -16.14 11.29 10.97
C ARG A 155 -15.59 12.67 11.28
N GLU A 156 -14.50 12.77 12.03
CA GLU A 156 -13.88 14.05 12.34
C GLU A 156 -13.22 14.69 11.11
N SER A 157 -12.60 13.87 10.25
CA SER A 157 -12.03 14.31 8.97
C SER A 157 -13.09 14.83 8.00
N GLY A 158 -14.33 14.37 8.11
CA GLY A 158 -15.47 14.89 7.35
C GLY A 158 -15.99 16.25 7.82
N LYS A 159 -15.56 16.73 9.00
CA LYS A 159 -15.81 18.11 9.47
C LYS A 159 -14.61 19.01 9.16
N ASP A 160 -13.44 18.59 9.62
CA ASP A 160 -12.16 19.25 9.33
C ASP A 160 -11.13 18.17 9.01
N ARG A 161 -10.65 18.17 7.76
CA ARG A 161 -9.64 17.24 7.27
C ARG A 161 -8.33 17.28 8.08
N PHE A 162 -8.05 18.38 8.78
CA PHE A 162 -6.81 18.59 9.54
C PHE A 162 -7.03 18.59 11.06
N TRP A 163 -8.14 18.04 11.56
CA TRP A 163 -8.49 18.02 12.99
C TRP A 163 -7.35 17.51 13.91
N PHE A 164 -6.58 16.52 13.44
CA PHE A 164 -5.48 15.93 14.20
C PHE A 164 -4.30 16.91 14.41
N LEU A 165 -4.23 18.02 13.65
CA LEU A 165 -3.26 19.09 13.90
C LEU A 165 -3.55 19.85 15.20
N LEU A 166 -4.73 19.68 15.81
CA LEU A 166 -5.04 20.26 17.11
C LEU A 166 -4.07 19.78 18.20
N TYR A 167 -3.61 18.53 18.10
CA TYR A 167 -2.62 17.94 19.01
C TYR A 167 -1.21 18.50 18.81
N PHE A 168 -0.98 19.26 17.72
CA PHE A 168 0.29 19.93 17.48
C PHE A 168 0.34 21.31 18.17
N PRO A 169 1.54 21.79 18.54
CA PRO A 169 1.74 23.12 19.12
C PRO A 169 1.30 24.19 18.12
N VAL A 170 0.72 25.27 18.63
CA VAL A 170 0.12 26.34 17.80
C VAL A 170 1.11 26.90 16.77
N SER A 171 2.38 27.06 17.15
CA SER A 171 3.46 27.53 16.28
C SER A 171 3.71 26.64 15.06
N MET A 172 3.39 25.35 15.14
CA MET A 172 3.60 24.37 14.08
C MET A 172 2.37 24.08 13.24
N ARG A 173 1.16 24.42 13.68
CA ARG A 173 -0.08 24.00 13.00
C ARG A 173 -0.14 24.46 11.55
N SER A 174 0.15 25.73 11.28
CA SER A 174 0.20 26.29 9.91
C SER A 174 1.25 25.58 9.04
N SER A 175 2.38 25.31 9.68
CA SER A 175 3.55 24.63 9.16
C SER A 175 3.27 23.18 8.77
N ALA A 176 2.59 22.42 9.63
CA ALA A 176 2.19 21.04 9.41
C ALA A 176 1.06 20.98 8.36
N ARG A 177 0.07 21.87 8.45
CA ARG A 177 -1.02 21.95 7.46
C ARG A 177 -0.47 22.11 6.05
N ARG A 178 0.51 23.00 5.85
CA ARG A 178 1.18 23.17 4.54
C ARG A 178 1.82 21.88 4.03
N VAL A 179 2.47 21.10 4.89
CA VAL A 179 3.08 19.81 4.52
C VAL A 179 2.00 18.81 4.13
N PHE A 180 0.95 18.64 4.93
CA PHE A 180 -0.14 17.71 4.62
C PHE A 180 -0.90 18.10 3.35
N THR A 181 -1.17 19.39 3.13
CA THR A 181 -1.82 19.89 1.90
C THR A 181 -0.96 19.62 0.68
N LYS A 182 0.32 20.05 0.66
CA LYS A 182 1.22 19.81 -0.49
C LYS A 182 1.45 18.33 -0.77
N SER A 183 1.59 17.52 0.28
CA SER A 183 1.76 16.07 0.14
C SER A 183 0.50 15.42 -0.42
N GLY A 184 -0.67 15.83 0.07
CA GLY A 184 -1.95 15.37 -0.44
C GLY A 184 -2.20 15.77 -1.89
N GLU A 185 -1.80 16.98 -2.29
CA GLU A 185 -1.82 17.43 -3.69
C GLU A 185 -0.92 16.56 -4.56
N LEU A 186 0.32 16.29 -4.15
CA LEU A 186 1.22 15.40 -4.90
C LEU A 186 0.64 14.00 -5.06
N ILE A 187 0.05 13.43 -4.02
CA ILE A 187 -0.58 12.10 -4.09
C ILE A 187 -1.80 12.15 -5.03
N GLY A 188 -2.59 13.21 -4.97
CA GLY A 188 -3.70 13.44 -5.90
C GLY A 188 -3.23 13.51 -7.35
N THR A 189 -2.16 14.28 -7.62
CA THR A 189 -1.53 14.35 -8.94
C THR A 189 -1.01 12.98 -9.37
N PHE A 190 -0.29 12.26 -8.50
CA PHE A 190 0.21 10.92 -8.78
C PHE A 190 -0.92 9.95 -9.16
N LEU A 191 -1.97 9.85 -8.33
CA LEU A 191 -3.12 8.99 -8.62
C LEU A 191 -3.82 9.37 -9.93
N PHE A 192 -3.92 10.67 -10.22
CA PHE A 192 -4.53 11.15 -11.45
C PHE A 192 -3.70 10.82 -12.69
N VAL A 193 -2.37 10.95 -12.60
CA VAL A 193 -1.46 10.56 -13.67
C VAL A 193 -1.47 9.05 -13.86
N GLU A 194 -1.39 8.26 -12.79
CA GLU A 194 -1.42 6.80 -12.85
C GLU A 194 -2.75 6.28 -13.43
N ALA A 195 -3.88 6.90 -13.07
CA ALA A 195 -5.18 6.56 -13.67
C ALA A 195 -5.22 6.82 -15.19
N ARG A 196 -4.57 7.89 -15.65
CA ARG A 196 -4.46 8.19 -17.09
C ARG A 196 -3.54 7.21 -17.81
N LEU A 197 -2.42 6.84 -17.20
CA LEU A 197 -1.49 5.84 -17.73
C LEU A 197 -2.18 4.48 -17.83
N PHE A 198 -2.85 4.05 -16.76
CA PHE A 198 -3.69 2.86 -16.74
C PHE A 198 -4.69 2.86 -17.89
N LEU A 199 -5.43 3.96 -18.09
CA LEU A 199 -6.43 4.08 -19.16
C LEU A 199 -5.77 3.99 -20.55
N ALA A 200 -4.63 4.66 -20.74
CA ALA A 200 -3.89 4.61 -22.00
C ALA A 200 -3.40 3.19 -22.32
N THR A 201 -2.78 2.52 -21.34
CA THR A 201 -2.33 1.13 -21.46
C THR A 201 -3.50 0.19 -21.74
N TYR A 202 -4.63 0.37 -21.05
CA TYR A 202 -5.85 -0.40 -21.26
C TYR A 202 -6.37 -0.28 -22.70
N ILE A 203 -6.43 0.94 -23.25
CA ILE A 203 -6.89 1.19 -24.63
C ILE A 203 -5.94 0.52 -25.63
N ILE A 204 -4.62 0.69 -25.46
CA ILE A 204 -3.62 0.11 -26.36
C ILE A 204 -3.69 -1.42 -26.35
N LEU A 205 -3.77 -2.03 -25.16
CA LEU A 205 -3.91 -3.49 -25.01
C LEU A 205 -5.23 -3.99 -25.59
N SER A 206 -6.33 -3.27 -25.37
CA SER A 206 -7.64 -3.62 -25.92
C SER A 206 -7.60 -3.70 -27.44
N ILE A 207 -6.97 -2.73 -28.09
CA ILE A 207 -6.80 -2.71 -29.55
C ILE A 207 -5.87 -3.85 -29.98
N GLY A 208 -4.71 -3.99 -29.34
CA GLY A 208 -3.72 -5.02 -29.67
C GLY A 208 -4.27 -6.45 -29.55
N PHE A 209 -4.94 -6.76 -28.44
CA PHE A 209 -5.56 -8.08 -28.23
C PHE A 209 -6.75 -8.34 -29.14
N SER A 210 -7.52 -7.30 -29.51
CA SER A 210 -8.60 -7.45 -30.49
C SER A 210 -8.06 -7.74 -31.89
N LEU A 211 -6.98 -7.08 -32.31
CA LEU A 211 -6.31 -7.35 -33.59
C LEU A 211 -5.73 -8.77 -33.63
N LEU A 212 -5.23 -9.26 -32.49
CA LEU A 212 -4.71 -10.62 -32.34
C LEU A 212 -5.81 -11.67 -32.11
N ARG A 213 -7.09 -11.28 -32.13
CA ARG A 213 -8.27 -12.16 -32.01
C ARG A 213 -8.28 -13.03 -30.75
N PHE A 214 -7.87 -12.48 -29.61
CA PHE A 214 -8.07 -13.14 -28.32
C PHE A 214 -9.56 -13.32 -28.00
N GLU A 215 -9.92 -14.35 -27.23
CA GLU A 215 -11.33 -14.68 -26.91
C GLU A 215 -12.03 -13.59 -26.08
N ALA A 216 -11.32 -12.96 -25.14
CA ALA A 216 -11.84 -11.90 -24.28
C ALA A 216 -10.88 -10.69 -24.24
N PRO A 217 -10.73 -9.94 -25.35
CA PRO A 217 -9.66 -8.97 -25.50
C PRO A 217 -9.77 -7.80 -24.52
N LEU A 218 -11.00 -7.31 -24.28
CA LEU A 218 -11.25 -6.25 -23.31
C LEU A 218 -11.03 -6.69 -21.86
N GLY A 219 -11.49 -7.89 -21.49
CA GLY A 219 -11.32 -8.43 -20.15
C GLY A 219 -9.84 -8.68 -19.82
N SER A 220 -9.13 -9.34 -20.74
CA SER A 220 -7.69 -9.59 -20.60
C SER A 220 -6.89 -8.29 -20.58
N ALA A 221 -7.23 -7.30 -21.43
CA ALA A 221 -6.58 -6.00 -21.42
C ALA A 221 -6.75 -5.27 -20.08
N PHE A 222 -7.95 -5.32 -19.49
CA PHE A 222 -8.24 -4.69 -18.20
C PHE A 222 -7.42 -5.30 -17.07
N LEU A 223 -7.34 -6.63 -17.01
CA LEU A 223 -6.55 -7.33 -16.00
C LEU A 223 -5.05 -7.03 -16.14
N VAL A 224 -4.52 -7.09 -17.36
CA VAL A 224 -3.10 -6.80 -17.63
C VAL A 224 -2.78 -5.34 -17.32
N SER A 225 -3.63 -4.38 -17.70
CA SER A 225 -3.41 -2.97 -17.36
C SER A 225 -3.53 -2.70 -15.86
N LEU A 226 -4.37 -3.45 -15.13
CA LEU A 226 -4.50 -3.33 -13.68
C LEU A 226 -3.25 -3.81 -12.96
N ILE A 227 -2.62 -4.87 -13.47
CA ILE A 227 -1.36 -5.37 -12.91
C ILE A 227 -0.20 -4.43 -13.27
N ASP A 228 -0.22 -3.80 -14.45
CA ASP A 228 0.78 -2.81 -14.86
C ASP A 228 0.75 -1.51 -14.05
N SER A 229 -0.42 -1.11 -13.54
CA SER A 229 -0.55 0.05 -12.66
C SER A 229 -0.09 -0.22 -11.23
N LEU A 230 0.17 -1.49 -10.87
CA LEU A 230 0.78 -1.81 -9.59
C LEU A 230 2.27 -1.41 -9.60
N PRO A 231 2.76 -0.82 -8.50
CA PRO A 231 4.18 -0.49 -8.39
C PRO A 231 5.01 -1.78 -8.49
N PHE A 232 6.10 -1.72 -9.25
CA PHE A 232 7.12 -2.77 -9.44
C PHE A 232 6.78 -3.97 -10.35
N LEU A 233 5.51 -4.26 -10.65
CA LEU A 233 5.11 -5.46 -11.40
C LEU A 233 5.20 -5.27 -12.93
N GLY A 234 4.60 -4.20 -13.47
CA GLY A 234 4.68 -3.83 -14.88
C GLY A 234 4.05 -4.83 -15.88
N ILE A 235 3.72 -4.37 -17.08
CA ILE A 235 3.14 -5.18 -18.18
C ILE A 235 4.02 -6.37 -18.60
N GLY A 236 5.34 -6.29 -18.37
CA GLY A 236 6.31 -7.27 -18.86
C GLY A 236 6.07 -8.66 -18.29
N LEU A 237 5.53 -8.75 -17.07
CA LEU A 237 5.19 -10.02 -16.42
C LEU A 237 4.14 -10.84 -17.16
N PHE A 238 3.27 -10.19 -17.95
CA PHE A 238 2.24 -10.88 -18.71
C PHE A 238 2.63 -11.02 -20.18
N LEU A 239 3.08 -9.93 -20.82
CA LEU A 239 3.37 -9.93 -22.26
C LEU A 239 4.59 -10.78 -22.61
N LEU A 240 5.66 -10.79 -21.80
CA LEU A 240 6.87 -11.55 -22.12
C LEU A 240 6.63 -13.07 -22.06
N PRO A 241 6.04 -13.63 -20.98
CA PRO A 241 5.73 -15.06 -20.95
C PRO A 241 4.73 -15.48 -22.04
N MET A 242 3.70 -14.66 -22.32
CA MET A 242 2.76 -14.94 -23.39
C MET A 242 3.45 -14.96 -24.77
N ALA A 243 4.30 -13.98 -25.05
CA ALA A 243 5.05 -13.95 -26.30
C ALA A 243 5.94 -15.18 -26.44
N ALA A 244 6.66 -15.56 -25.37
CA ALA A 244 7.49 -16.77 -25.35
C ALA A 244 6.67 -18.03 -25.58
N PHE A 245 5.48 -18.14 -24.97
CA PHE A 245 4.57 -19.26 -25.15
C PHE A 245 4.07 -19.39 -26.60
N PHE A 246 3.66 -18.28 -27.24
CA PHE A 246 3.23 -18.30 -28.64
C PHE A 246 4.38 -18.61 -29.61
N ILE A 247 5.60 -18.14 -29.32
CA ILE A 247 6.79 -18.50 -30.09
C ILE A 247 7.09 -20.00 -29.95
N TYR A 248 7.03 -20.54 -28.73
CA TYR A 248 7.28 -21.95 -28.46
C TYR A 248 6.25 -22.88 -29.13
N THR A 249 4.99 -22.44 -29.24
CA THR A 249 3.90 -23.17 -29.91
C THR A 249 3.87 -22.97 -31.44
N ASN A 250 4.97 -22.49 -32.04
CA ASN A 250 5.10 -22.20 -33.47
C ASN A 250 4.14 -21.13 -34.02
N GLN A 251 3.53 -20.30 -33.15
CA GLN A 251 2.71 -19.15 -33.55
C GLN A 251 3.55 -17.86 -33.55
N LEU A 252 4.58 -17.82 -34.40
CA LEU A 252 5.56 -16.74 -34.44
C LEU A 252 4.93 -15.35 -34.66
N THR A 253 3.93 -15.25 -35.54
CA THR A 253 3.24 -13.98 -35.84
C THR A 253 2.61 -13.36 -34.60
N VAL A 254 1.92 -14.16 -33.77
CA VAL A 254 1.27 -13.69 -32.54
C VAL A 254 2.33 -13.32 -31.50
N GLY A 255 3.34 -14.16 -31.32
CA GLY A 255 4.40 -13.92 -30.34
C GLY A 255 5.22 -12.66 -30.63
N ILE A 256 5.62 -12.44 -31.89
CA ILE A 256 6.33 -11.22 -32.31
C ILE A 256 5.43 -9.99 -32.17
N SER A 257 4.14 -10.10 -32.51
CA SER A 257 3.20 -8.99 -32.36
C SER A 257 3.02 -8.59 -30.89
N LEU A 258 3.01 -9.54 -29.95
CA LEU A 258 2.98 -9.26 -28.52
C LEU A 258 4.26 -8.55 -28.03
N LEU A 259 5.44 -8.92 -28.56
CA LEU A 259 6.69 -8.22 -28.25
C LEU A 259 6.68 -6.77 -28.77
N LEU A 260 6.19 -6.55 -29.99
CA LEU A 260 6.04 -5.21 -30.54
C LEU A 260 5.05 -4.38 -29.74
N LEU A 261 3.93 -4.97 -29.34
CA LEU A 261 2.93 -4.33 -28.48
C LEU A 261 3.54 -3.95 -27.12
N TYR A 262 4.34 -4.84 -26.51
CA TYR A 262 5.07 -4.55 -25.27
C TYR A 262 6.01 -3.34 -25.41
N ILE A 263 6.85 -3.31 -26.45
CA ILE A 263 7.76 -2.18 -26.70
C ILE A 263 6.97 -0.89 -26.91
N PHE A 264 5.88 -0.94 -27.67
CA PHE A 264 5.05 0.23 -27.94
C PHE A 264 4.42 0.80 -26.66
N ILE A 265 3.91 -0.05 -25.77
CA ILE A 265 3.36 0.39 -24.48
C ILE A 265 4.47 0.98 -23.62
N LEU A 266 5.65 0.34 -23.55
CA LEU A 266 6.79 0.84 -22.77
C LEU A 266 7.19 2.27 -23.19
N VAL A 267 7.32 2.50 -24.50
CA VAL A 267 7.66 3.82 -25.06
C VAL A 267 6.55 4.83 -24.77
N THR A 268 5.30 4.46 -25.01
CA THR A 268 4.15 5.35 -24.77
C THR A 268 4.07 5.73 -23.29
N ARG A 269 4.27 4.77 -22.38
CA ARG A 269 4.28 5.00 -20.93
C ARG A 269 5.38 5.98 -20.54
N GLN A 270 6.62 5.76 -21.00
CA GLN A 270 7.74 6.65 -20.71
C GLN A 270 7.46 8.10 -21.18
N MET A 271 6.87 8.25 -22.37
CA MET A 271 6.51 9.55 -22.93
C MET A 271 5.40 10.23 -22.14
N LEU A 272 4.34 9.49 -21.79
CA LEU A 272 3.22 10.00 -21.00
C LEU A 272 3.64 10.34 -19.57
N GLU A 273 4.47 9.51 -18.93
CA GLU A 273 5.03 9.80 -17.61
C GLU A 273 5.88 11.07 -17.65
N SER A 274 6.79 11.19 -18.61
CA SER A 274 7.60 12.40 -18.77
C SER A 274 6.73 13.63 -19.00
N TYR A 275 5.68 13.52 -19.82
CA TYR A 275 4.76 14.61 -20.12
C TYR A 275 3.94 15.04 -18.89
N PHE A 276 3.38 14.09 -18.16
CA PHE A 276 2.52 14.37 -17.01
C PHE A 276 3.31 14.79 -15.76
N TYR A 277 4.51 14.27 -15.55
CA TYR A 277 5.34 14.58 -14.38
C TYR A 277 6.34 15.73 -14.57
N ALA A 278 6.52 16.25 -15.80
CA ALA A 278 7.45 17.33 -16.13
C ALA A 278 7.39 18.57 -15.21
N SER A 279 6.21 18.88 -14.68
CA SER A 279 5.97 20.08 -13.85
C SER A 279 6.08 19.86 -12.34
N THR A 280 6.13 18.61 -11.87
CA THR A 280 5.82 18.26 -10.47
C THR A 280 7.07 18.05 -9.60
N PHE A 281 8.18 17.57 -10.17
CA PHE A 281 9.36 17.20 -9.40
C PHE A 281 10.56 18.14 -9.62
N ARG A 282 10.71 19.14 -8.74
CA ARG A 282 11.95 19.93 -8.60
C ARG A 282 12.95 19.31 -7.59
N LEU A 283 12.82 18.01 -7.32
CA LEU A 283 13.60 17.31 -6.28
C LEU A 283 14.64 16.40 -6.92
N LYS A 284 15.85 16.37 -6.33
CA LYS A 284 16.91 15.47 -6.77
C LYS A 284 16.47 14.01 -6.55
N PRO A 285 16.46 13.15 -7.60
CA PRO A 285 15.95 11.77 -7.50
C PRO A 285 16.54 10.95 -6.36
N ILE A 286 17.81 11.17 -6.02
CA ILE A 286 18.49 10.49 -4.90
C ILE A 286 17.80 10.73 -3.54
N HIS A 287 17.24 11.92 -3.30
CA HIS A 287 16.57 12.21 -2.03
C HIS A 287 15.22 11.51 -1.96
N ALA A 288 14.47 11.50 -3.07
CA ALA A 288 13.20 10.78 -3.17
C ALA A 288 13.43 9.27 -3.00
N PHE A 289 14.48 8.71 -3.61
CA PHE A 289 14.85 7.31 -3.47
C PHE A 289 15.15 6.94 -2.02
N ILE A 290 16.06 7.67 -1.36
CA ILE A 290 16.45 7.38 0.03
C ILE A 290 15.22 7.48 0.95
N VAL A 291 14.42 8.53 0.82
CA VAL A 291 13.22 8.70 1.66
C VAL A 291 12.20 7.59 1.42
N THR A 292 12.01 7.17 0.17
CA THR A 292 11.11 6.04 -0.16
C THR A 292 11.63 4.71 0.40
N ALA A 293 12.93 4.45 0.28
CA ALA A 293 13.54 3.24 0.82
C ALA A 293 13.41 3.19 2.35
N CYS A 294 13.72 4.30 3.03
CA CYS A 294 13.55 4.40 4.48
C CYS A 294 12.08 4.29 4.90
N SER A 295 11.14 4.91 4.19
CA SER A 295 9.73 4.83 4.53
C SER A 295 9.19 3.41 4.39
N VAL A 296 9.58 2.69 3.32
CA VAL A 296 9.21 1.28 3.14
C VAL A 296 9.82 0.40 4.22
N TYR A 297 11.08 0.62 4.59
CA TYR A 297 11.73 -0.17 5.65
C TYR A 297 11.08 0.06 7.03
N LEU A 298 10.67 1.29 7.33
CA LEU A 298 10.08 1.65 8.63
C LEU A 298 8.58 1.32 8.74
N PHE A 299 7.82 1.48 7.65
CA PHE A 299 6.35 1.42 7.65
C PHE A 299 5.78 0.36 6.70
N GLY A 300 6.62 -0.46 6.07
CA GLY A 300 6.21 -1.45 5.08
C GLY A 300 5.60 -0.81 3.83
N LEU A 301 4.64 -1.49 3.20
CA LEU A 301 3.97 -1.00 2.00
C LEU A 301 3.26 0.35 2.21
N ALA A 302 2.72 0.59 3.42
CA ALA A 302 2.12 1.87 3.78
C ALA A 302 3.13 3.04 3.80
N GLY A 303 4.43 2.73 3.92
CA GLY A 303 5.52 3.70 3.82
C GLY A 303 5.58 4.41 2.48
N ILE A 304 5.19 3.76 1.39
CA ILE A 304 5.14 4.37 0.05
C ILE A 304 4.18 5.56 0.03
N LEU A 305 3.00 5.41 0.64
CA LEU A 305 2.01 6.49 0.78
C LEU A 305 2.50 7.62 1.69
N LEU A 306 3.35 7.31 2.66
CA LEU A 306 3.94 8.28 3.59
C LEU A 306 5.14 9.04 3.01
N THR A 307 5.75 8.52 1.94
CA THR A 307 6.93 9.11 1.30
C THR A 307 6.80 10.61 1.01
N PRO A 308 5.71 11.11 0.39
CA PRO A 308 5.61 12.54 0.08
C PRO A 308 5.61 13.41 1.34
N PHE A 309 4.97 12.94 2.42
CA PHE A 309 4.95 13.64 3.71
C PHE A 309 6.33 13.70 4.35
N LEU A 310 7.03 12.56 4.37
CA LEU A 310 8.40 12.47 4.89
C LEU A 310 9.37 13.32 4.08
N LEU A 311 9.22 13.34 2.75
CA LEU A 311 10.05 14.10 1.85
C LEU A 311 9.87 15.61 2.06
N PHE A 312 8.63 16.10 2.13
CA PHE A 312 8.37 17.51 2.40
C PHE A 312 8.73 17.92 3.83
N ALA A 313 8.56 17.03 4.80
CA ALA A 313 9.04 17.27 6.16
C ALA A 313 10.57 17.44 6.17
N ALA A 314 11.31 16.57 5.48
CA ALA A 314 12.77 16.65 5.37
C ALA A 314 13.23 17.94 4.66
N LEU A 315 12.58 18.34 3.56
CA LEU A 315 12.90 19.58 2.85
C LEU A 315 12.72 20.82 3.73
N LYS A 316 11.68 20.81 4.56
CA LYS A 316 11.43 21.91 5.48
C LYS A 316 12.44 21.99 6.62
N VAL A 317 12.90 20.85 7.13
CA VAL A 317 13.98 20.80 8.13
C VAL A 317 15.26 21.38 7.53
N LYS A 318 15.56 21.09 6.25
CA LYS A 318 16.68 21.70 5.53
C LYS A 318 16.57 23.22 5.40
N GLU A 319 15.35 23.75 5.18
CA GLU A 319 15.10 25.21 5.12
C GLU A 319 15.16 25.90 6.50
N HIS A 320 15.29 25.15 7.60
CA HIS A 320 15.34 25.74 8.93
C HIS A 320 16.65 26.54 9.13
N PRO A 321 16.61 27.73 9.75
CA PRO A 321 17.79 28.61 9.93
C PRO A 321 18.93 28.02 10.78
N LEU A 322 18.79 26.80 11.32
CA LEU A 322 19.85 26.07 12.02
C LEU A 322 20.70 25.20 11.08
N PHE A 323 20.21 24.91 9.87
CA PHE A 323 20.86 24.05 8.88
C PHE A 323 21.34 24.80 7.62
N ASN A 324 21.02 26.09 7.51
CA ASN A 324 21.66 26.99 6.55
C ASN A 324 22.97 27.50 7.17
N GLY A 325 24.00 26.66 7.15
CA GLY A 325 25.39 27.00 7.47
C GLY A 325 26.26 26.91 6.23
#